data_AF-A0A537Y945-F1
#
_entry.id   AF-A0A537Y945-F1
#
_cell.length_a   1.000
_cell.length_b   1.000
_cell.length_c   1.000
_cell.angle_alpha   90.00
_cell.angle_beta   90.00
_cell.angle_gamma   90.00
#
_symmetry.space_group_name_H-M   'P 1'
#
loop_
_entity.id
_entity.type
_entity.pdbx_description
1 polymer ?
#
loop_
_entity_poly.entity_id
_entity_poly.type
_entity_poly.pdbx_seq_one_letter_code
_entity_poly.pdbx_strand_id
1 'polypeptide(L)'
;MAIRAAEAACASAWRTYLLLHKDVDEDDDRLTTLRRYITNLWEDGERNPDTLQKAGLLYLRKLDELGEERDERLARYRALQRS
;
A
#
# COMPACT_ATOMS: atom_id res chain seq x y z
N MET A 1 -10.21 21.13 8.22
CA MET A 1 -8.85 21.24 7.63
C MET A 1 -8.05 19.96 7.79
N ALA A 2 -8.09 19.30 8.96
CA ALA A 2 -7.57 17.96 9.28
C ALA A 2 -7.59 16.88 8.17
N ILE A 3 -8.77 16.48 7.67
CA ILE A 3 -8.93 15.38 6.69
C ILE A 3 -8.13 15.61 5.41
N ARG A 4 -7.93 16.88 5.01
CA ARG A 4 -7.17 17.22 3.79
C ARG A 4 -5.70 16.81 3.87
N ALA A 5 -5.11 16.77 5.07
CA ALA A 5 -3.72 16.35 5.24
C ALA A 5 -3.56 14.83 5.06
N ALA A 6 -4.50 14.03 5.58
CA ALA A 6 -4.55 12.59 5.35
C ALA A 6 -4.78 12.26 3.87
N GLU A 7 -5.73 12.94 3.22
CA GLU A 7 -5.99 12.80 1.78
C GLU A 7 -4.76 13.17 0.93
N ALA A 8 -4.10 14.29 1.25
CA ALA A 8 -2.88 14.72 0.55
C ALA A 8 -1.73 13.73 0.73
N ALA A 9 -1.51 13.25 1.96
CA ALA A 9 -0.48 12.24 2.24
C ALA A 9 -0.77 10.93 1.49
N CYS A 10 -2.03 10.50 1.45
CA CYS A 10 -2.46 9.32 0.69
C CYS A 10 -2.24 9.48 -0.81
N ALA A 11 -2.66 10.60 -1.39
CA ALA A 11 -2.47 10.87 -2.81
C ALA A 11 -0.98 10.96 -3.17
N SER A 12 -0.16 11.54 -2.29
CA SER A 12 1.28 11.63 -2.46
C SER A 12 1.96 10.25 -2.40
N ALA A 13 1.63 9.43 -1.40
CA ALA A 13 2.13 8.06 -1.30
C ALA A 13 1.74 7.22 -2.51
N TRP A 14 0.49 7.30 -2.97
CA TRP A 14 0.01 6.56 -4.13
C TRP A 14 0.73 6.93 -5.42
N ARG A 15 0.87 8.24 -5.69
CA ARG A 15 1.61 8.72 -6.86
C ARG A 15 3.07 8.27 -6.85
N THR A 16 3.74 8.38 -5.70
CA THR A 16 5.12 7.90 -5.56
C THR A 16 5.24 6.41 -5.81
N TYR A 17 4.26 5.63 -5.35
CA TYR A 17 4.24 4.19 -5.58
C TYR A 17 4.07 3.84 -7.07
N LEU A 18 3.11 4.45 -7.77
CA LEU A 18 2.90 4.30 -9.22
C LEU A 18 4.10 4.77 -10.06
N LEU A 19 4.90 5.70 -9.54
CA LEU A 19 6.15 6.10 -10.20
C LEU A 19 7.16 4.95 -10.25
N LEU A 20 7.16 4.08 -9.24
CA LEU A 20 8.07 2.95 -9.11
C LEU A 20 7.49 1.65 -9.70
N HIS A 21 6.17 1.51 -9.72
CA HIS A 21 5.47 0.30 -10.18
C HIS A 21 4.60 0.61 -11.40
N LYS A 22 5.22 0.56 -12.59
CA LYS A 22 4.58 0.95 -13.87
C LYS A 22 3.54 -0.02 -14.38
N ASP A 23 3.53 -1.23 -13.82
CA ASP A 23 2.60 -2.32 -14.11
C ASP A 23 1.34 -2.27 -13.24
N VAL A 24 1.30 -1.40 -12.23
CA VAL A 24 0.14 -1.23 -11.36
C VAL A 24 -0.81 -0.19 -11.95
N ASP A 25 -2.09 -0.56 -12.01
CA ASP A 25 -3.17 0.32 -12.47
C ASP A 25 -3.43 1.46 -11.46
N GLU A 26 -3.83 2.63 -11.94
CA GLU A 26 -4.10 3.79 -11.08
C GLU A 26 -5.26 3.55 -10.09
N ASP A 27 -6.19 2.66 -10.45
CA ASP A 27 -7.37 2.28 -9.67
C ASP A 27 -7.21 0.91 -8.95
N ASP A 28 -5.98 0.38 -8.83
CA ASP A 28 -5.69 -0.88 -8.13
C ASP A 28 -6.21 -0.91 -6.68
N ASP A 29 -6.65 -2.09 -6.22
CA ASP A 29 -7.27 -2.30 -4.90
C ASP A 29 -6.40 -1.82 -3.73
N ARG A 30 -5.06 -1.80 -3.90
CA ARG A 30 -4.12 -1.25 -2.92
C ARG A 30 -4.42 0.21 -2.56
N LEU A 31 -4.98 1.01 -3.48
CA LEU A 31 -5.38 2.39 -3.19
C LEU A 31 -6.46 2.46 -2.11
N THR A 32 -7.43 1.55 -2.17
CA THR A 32 -8.53 1.51 -1.18
C THR A 32 -8.00 1.15 0.20
N THR A 33 -7.12 0.16 0.29
CA THR A 33 -6.53 -0.25 1.58
C THR A 33 -5.57 0.80 2.14
N LEU A 34 -4.79 1.46 1.27
CA LEU A 34 -3.93 2.59 1.63
C LEU A 34 -4.73 3.77 2.23
N ARG A 35 -5.84 4.15 1.58
CA ARG A 35 -6.74 5.21 2.08
C ARG A 35 -7.24 4.89 3.47
N ARG A 36 -7.71 3.66 3.68
CA ARG A 36 -8.18 3.21 5.00
C ARG A 36 -7.05 3.23 6.04
N TYR A 37 -5.87 2.73 5.68
CA TYR A 37 -4.71 2.71 6.57
C TYR A 37 -4.32 4.12 7.04
N ILE A 38 -4.20 5.07 6.11
CA ILE A 38 -3.83 6.46 6.43
C ILE A 38 -4.94 7.15 7.23
N THR A 39 -6.22 6.86 6.93
CA THR A 39 -7.35 7.38 7.70
C THR A 39 -7.30 6.90 9.14
N ASN A 40 -7.02 5.61 9.37
CA ASN A 40 -6.90 5.07 10.72
C ASN A 40 -5.75 5.73 11.50
N LEU A 41 -4.57 5.91 10.90
CA LEU A 41 -3.46 6.63 11.55
C LEU A 41 -3.83 8.07 11.92
N TRP A 42 -4.62 8.72 11.05
CA TRP A 42 -5.16 10.03 11.35
C TRP A 42 -6.17 9.96 12.52
N GLU A 43 -7.10 9.02 12.53
CA GLU A 43 -8.04 8.86 13.64
C GLU A 43 -7.32 8.58 14.97
N ASP A 44 -6.21 7.85 14.93
CA ASP A 44 -5.34 7.54 16.07
C ASP A 44 -4.46 8.73 16.54
N GLY A 45 -4.50 9.85 15.83
CA GLY A 45 -3.91 11.12 16.27
C GLY A 45 -2.65 11.57 15.53
N GLU A 46 -2.16 10.82 14.53
CA GLU A 46 -1.07 11.31 13.68
C GLU A 46 -1.54 12.48 12.81
N ARG A 47 -0.80 13.59 12.81
CA ARG A 47 -1.15 14.85 12.12
C ARG A 47 -0.07 15.30 11.15
N ASN A 48 1.14 14.76 11.23
CA ASN A 48 2.26 15.11 10.39
C ASN A 48 2.11 14.45 9.00
N PRO A 49 1.98 15.25 7.93
CA PRO A 49 1.78 14.72 6.58
C PRO A 49 2.97 13.88 6.10
N ASP A 50 4.19 14.22 6.47
CA ASP A 50 5.39 13.48 6.07
C ASP A 50 5.43 12.09 6.74
N THR A 51 5.00 12.01 8.00
CA THR A 51 4.87 10.74 8.72
C THR A 51 3.81 9.86 8.06
N LEU A 52 2.64 10.42 7.75
CA LEU A 52 1.55 9.69 7.08
C LEU A 52 1.97 9.20 5.70
N GLN A 53 2.66 10.02 4.91
CA GLN A 53 3.16 9.62 3.60
C GLN A 53 4.16 8.47 3.71
N LYS A 54 5.16 8.59 4.60
CA LYS A 54 6.16 7.53 4.83
C LYS A 54 5.51 6.23 5.30
N ALA A 55 4.56 6.32 6.24
CA ALA A 55 3.81 5.16 6.71
C ALA A 55 3.02 4.52 5.57
N GLY A 56 2.38 5.31 4.71
CA GLY A 56 1.68 4.82 3.52
C GLY A 56 2.59 4.07 2.55
N LEU A 57 3.79 4.59 2.27
CA LEU A 57 4.78 3.92 1.41
C LEU A 57 5.27 2.59 2.01
N LEU A 58 5.56 2.58 3.32
CA LEU A 58 5.94 1.35 4.03
C LEU A 58 4.81 0.32 4.02
N TYR A 59 3.56 0.77 4.16
CA TYR A 59 2.39 -0.09 4.10
C TYR A 59 2.25 -0.74 2.71
N LEU A 60 2.39 0.03 1.63
CA LEU A 60 2.33 -0.50 0.26
C LEU A 60 3.42 -1.53 -0.01
N ARG A 61 4.66 -1.23 0.39
CA ARG A 61 5.78 -2.19 0.27
C ARG A 61 5.46 -3.51 0.99
N LYS A 62 4.86 -3.44 2.18
CA LYS A 62 4.47 -4.64 2.93
C LYS A 62 3.37 -5.44 2.21
N LEU A 63 2.46 -4.78 1.49
CA LEU A 63 1.47 -5.49 0.66
C LEU A 63 2.14 -6.26 -0.48
N ASP A 64 3.18 -5.71 -1.08
CA ASP A 64 3.93 -6.38 -2.15
C ASP A 64 4.69 -7.59 -1.61
N GLU A 65 5.40 -7.44 -0.49
CA GLU A 65 6.11 -8.55 0.18
C GLU A 65 5.15 -9.71 0.52
N LEU A 66 3.93 -9.41 1.00
CA LEU A 66 2.89 -10.42 1.27
C LEU A 66 2.36 -11.07 -0.02
N GLY A 67 2.28 -10.31 -1.11
CA GLY A 67 1.88 -10.82 -2.42
C GLY A 67 2.91 -11.79 -2.99
N GLU A 68 4.18 -11.40 -2.96
CA GLU A 68 5.32 -12.22 -3.39
C GLU A 68 5.39 -13.53 -2.60
N GLU A 69 5.28 -13.48 -1.27
CA GLU A 69 5.28 -14.68 -0.41
C GLU A 69 4.12 -15.63 -0.77
N ARG A 70 2.92 -15.08 -1.00
CA ARG A 70 1.75 -15.86 -1.41
C ARG A 70 2.00 -16.55 -2.75
N ASP A 71 2.54 -15.82 -3.71
CA ASP A 71 2.74 -16.31 -5.08
C ASP A 71 3.84 -17.38 -5.12
N GLU A 72 4.93 -17.20 -4.36
CA GLU A 72 5.95 -18.23 -4.14
C GLU A 72 5.36 -19.50 -3.53
N ARG A 73 4.55 -19.36 -2.48
CA ARG A 73 3.91 -20.49 -1.81
C ARG A 73 2.99 -21.25 -2.78
N LEU A 74 2.21 -20.54 -3.59
CA LEU A 74 1.37 -21.15 -4.63
C LEU A 74 2.20 -21.87 -5.70
N ALA A 75 3.32 -21.28 -6.13
CA ALA A 75 4.23 -21.91 -7.10
C ALA A 75 4.80 -23.23 -6.55
N ARG A 76 5.23 -23.26 -5.28
CA ARG A 76 5.71 -24.46 -4.60
C ARG A 76 4.63 -25.55 -4.55
N TYR A 77 3.40 -25.20 -4.18
CA TYR A 77 2.29 -26.15 -4.18
C TYR A 77 2.00 -26.73 -5.57
N ARG A 78 2.02 -25.90 -6.62
CA ARG A 78 1.80 -26.35 -8.01
C ARG A 78 2.92 -27.28 -8.49
N ALA A 79 4.16 -27.06 -8.08
CA ALA A 79 5.28 -27.93 -8.43
C ALA A 79 5.12 -29.33 -7.80
N LEU A 80 4.70 -29.39 -6.53
CA LEU A 80 4.42 -30.65 -5.83
C LEU A 80 3.26 -31.45 -6.45
N GLN A 81 2.29 -30.79 -7.09
CA GLN A 81 1.18 -31.46 -7.78
C GLN A 81 1.55 -32.01 -9.16
N ARG A 82 2.70 -31.61 -9.72
CA ARG A 82 3.18 -32.01 -11.05
C ARG A 82 4.28 -33.08 -10.99
N SER A 83 4.74 -33.45 -9.80
CA SER A 83 5.67 -34.55 -9.53
C SER A 83 4.94 -35.82 -9.15
#